data_AF-A0A7Y2FRZ5-F1
#
_entry.id   AF-A0A7Y2FRZ5-F1
#
_cell.length_a   1.000
_cell.length_b   1.000
_cell.length_c   1.000
_cell.angle_alpha   90.00
_cell.angle_beta   90.00
_cell.angle_gamma   90.00
#
_symmetry.space_group_name_H-M   'P 1'
#
loop_
_entity.id
_entity.type
_entity.pdbx_description
1 polymer ?
#
loop_
_entity_poly.entity_id
_entity_poly.type
_entity_poly.pdbx_seq_one_letter_code
_entity_poly.pdbx_strand_id
1 'polypeptide(L)' 'MTRRKPLLYRVLVLEDDFEAASKILGALSRIEPHLAPYDLDVTLLSTCRAVEELINDHPDSPFDIILMDRNAS' A
#
# COMPACT_ATOMS: atom_id res chain seq x y z
N MET A 1 -1.52 26.42 -17.34
CA MET A 1 -1.24 25.92 -15.97
C MET A 1 -1.45 24.41 -15.96
N THR A 2 -0.39 23.65 -16.18
CA THR A 2 -0.43 22.17 -16.08
C THR A 2 -0.46 21.83 -14.60
N ARG A 3 -1.60 21.35 -14.09
CA ARG A 3 -1.67 20.73 -12.76
C ARG A 3 -0.70 19.54 -12.78
N ARG A 4 0.49 19.69 -12.16
CA ARG A 4 1.33 18.52 -11.88
C ARG A 4 0.49 17.60 -10.99
N LYS A 5 0.26 16.36 -11.44
CA LYS A 5 -0.28 15.31 -10.56
C LYS A 5 0.62 15.28 -9.31
N PRO A 6 0.06 15.18 -8.09
CA PRO A 6 0.88 14.86 -6.94
C PRO A 6 1.67 13.58 -7.26
N LEU A 7 2.95 13.59 -6.91
CA LEU A 7 3.78 12.41 -7.09
C LEU A 7 3.32 11.41 -6.03
N LEU A 8 2.61 10.36 -6.43
CA LEU A 8 1.94 9.44 -5.52
C LEU A 8 2.78 8.19 -5.34
N TYR A 9 3.00 7.74 -4.10
CA TYR A 9 3.50 6.39 -3.82
C TYR A 9 2.33 5.48 -3.50
N ARG A 10 2.18 4.40 -4.27
CA ARG A 10 1.18 3.37 -4.04
C ARG A 10 1.80 2.21 -3.27
N VAL A 11 1.28 1.96 -2.09
CA VAL A 11 1.74 0.92 -1.17
C VAL A 11 0.69 -0.17 -1.10
N LEU A 12 1.06 -1.40 -1.45
CA LEU A 12 0.27 -2.59 -1.16
C LEU A 12 0.74 -3.19 0.15
N VAL A 13 -0.18 -3.43 1.08
CA VAL A 13 0.08 -4.15 2.33
C VAL A 13 -0.74 -5.44 2.32
N LEU A 14 -0.06 -6.58 2.46
CA LEU A 14 -0.68 -7.88 2.73
C LEU A 14 -0.43 -8.25 4.19
N GLU A 15 -1.47 -8.15 5.01
CA GLU A 15 -1.43 -8.41 6.45
C GLU A 15 -2.82 -8.84 6.94
N ASP A 16 -2.89 -10.00 7.57
CA ASP A 16 -4.15 -10.60 8.06
C ASP A 16 -4.35 -10.39 9.57
N ASP A 17 -3.28 -10.09 10.31
CA ASP A 17 -3.37 -9.70 11.71
C ASP A 17 -3.74 -8.22 11.87
N PHE A 18 -4.88 -7.97 12.51
CA PHE A 18 -5.40 -6.61 12.69
C PHE A 18 -4.46 -5.71 13.50
N GLU A 19 -3.75 -6.25 14.49
CA GLU A 19 -2.84 -5.48 15.32
C GLU A 19 -1.60 -5.06 14.53
N ALA A 20 -1.03 -5.98 13.74
CA ALA A 20 0.06 -5.73 12.83
C ALA A 20 -0.33 -4.70 11.74
N ALA A 21 -1.48 -4.88 11.11
CA ALA A 21 -2.00 -3.95 10.11
C ALA A 21 -2.16 -2.53 10.69
N SER A 22 -2.73 -2.41 11.89
CA SER A 22 -2.87 -1.13 12.60
C SER A 22 -1.52 -0.47 12.88
N LYS A 23 -0.51 -1.24 13.31
CA LYS A 23 0.86 -0.74 13.52
C LYS A 23 1.49 -0.26 12.22
N ILE A 24 1.31 -0.99 11.11
CA ILE A 24 1.82 -0.61 9.79
C ILE A 24 1.19 0.71 9.34
N LEU A 25 -0.13 0.83 9.39
CA LEU A 25 -0.84 2.07 9.03
C LEU A 25 -0.41 3.25 9.91
N GLY A 26 -0.25 3.01 11.23
CA GLY A 26 0.27 4.01 12.15
C GLY A 26 1.69 4.46 11.84
N ALA A 27 2.56 3.55 11.38
CA ALA A 27 3.92 3.89 10.94
C ALA A 27 3.91 4.68 9.62
N LEU A 28 3.10 4.27 8.63
CA LEU A 28 2.97 4.97 7.35
C LEU A 28 2.46 6.41 7.55
N SER A 29 1.43 6.60 8.39
CA SER A 29 0.91 7.94 8.70
C SER A 29 1.93 8.85 9.38
N ARG A 30 2.87 8.30 10.17
CA ARG A 30 3.96 9.09 10.77
C ARG A 30 5.01 9.51 9.75
N ILE A 31 5.21 8.73 8.69
CA ILE A 31 6.21 8.99 7.65
C ILE A 31 5.65 9.93 6.57
N GLU A 32 4.35 9.86 6.28
CA GLU A 32 3.66 10.66 5.26
C GLU A 32 4.04 12.15 5.25
N PRO A 33 4.10 12.89 6.38
CA PRO A 33 4.49 14.30 6.38
C PRO A 33 5.93 14.55 5.90
N HIS A 34 6.80 13.55 6.03
CA HIS A 34 8.20 13.62 5.61
C HIS A 34 8.40 13.28 4.13
N LEU A 35 7.34 12.82 3.45
CA LEU A 35 7.39 12.45 2.04
C LEU A 35 7.04 13.60 1.10
N ALA A 36 6.74 14.80 1.60
CA ALA A 36 6.41 15.95 0.74
C ALA A 36 7.46 16.17 -0.38
N PRO A 37 7.03 16.40 -1.64
CA PRO A 37 5.67 16.69 -2.09
C PRO A 37 4.86 15.43 -2.49
N TYR A 38 5.26 14.24 -2.05
CA TYR A 38 4.61 12.98 -2.39
C TYR A 38 3.50 12.63 -1.40
N ASP A 39 2.41 12.06 -1.92
CA ASP A 39 1.31 11.48 -1.13
C ASP A 39 1.44 9.96 -1.04
N LEU A 40 0.81 9.33 -0.03
CA LEU A 40 0.69 7.88 0.08
C LEU A 40 -0.73 7.40 -0.28
N ASP A 41 -0.82 6.41 -1.16
CA ASP A 41 -2.05 5.65 -1.42
C ASP A 41 -1.83 4.21 -0.94
N VAL A 42 -2.55 3.81 0.10
CA VAL A 42 -2.32 2.53 0.78
C VAL A 42 -3.50 1.59 0.51
N THR A 43 -3.22 0.46 -0.13
CA THR A 43 -4.16 -0.65 -0.26
C THR A 43 -3.79 -1.73 0.74
N LEU A 44 -4.68 -2.02 1.69
CA LEU A 44 -4.51 -3.10 2.66
C LEU A 44 -5.39 -4.29 2.30
N LEU A 45 -4.78 -5.45 2.13
CA LEU A 45 -5.44 -6.73 1.89
C LEU A 45 -5.02 -7.73 2.97
N SER A 46 -5.94 -8.63 3.33
CA SER A 46 -5.72 -9.63 4.40
C SER A 46 -5.59 -11.06 3.89
N THR A 47 -5.58 -11.28 2.58
CA THR A 47 -5.42 -12.64 2.02
C THR A 47 -4.64 -12.62 0.71
N CYS A 48 -3.84 -13.65 0.47
CA CYS A 48 -3.15 -13.85 -0.81
C CYS A 48 -4.14 -13.92 -1.98
N ARG A 49 -5.32 -14.52 -1.77
CA ARG A 49 -6.38 -14.58 -2.78
C ARG A 49 -6.84 -13.19 -3.22
N ALA A 50 -7.05 -12.27 -2.28
CA ALA A 50 -7.43 -10.90 -2.62
C ALA A 50 -6.32 -10.18 -3.42
N VAL A 51 -5.05 -10.50 -3.14
CA VAL A 51 -3.91 -9.98 -3.92
C VAL A 51 -3.92 -10.56 -5.33
N GLU A 52 -4.14 -11.86 -5.48
CA GLU A 52 -4.25 -12.52 -6.80
C GLU A 52 -5.40 -11.95 -7.62
N GLU A 53 -6.58 -11.79 -7.03
CA GLU A 53 -7.75 -11.18 -7.67
C GLU A 53 -7.43 -9.74 -8.13
N LEU A 54 -6.80 -8.93 -7.26
CA LEU A 54 -6.41 -7.56 -7.58
C LEU A 54 -5.40 -7.49 -8.74
N ILE A 55 -4.36 -8.34 -8.73
CA ILE A 55 -3.34 -8.37 -9.78
C ILE A 55 -3.94 -8.87 -11.10
N ASN A 56 -4.84 -9.85 -11.06
CA ASN A 56 -5.44 -10.40 -12.26
C ASN A 56 -6.46 -9.45 -12.90
N ASP A 57 -7.22 -8.71 -12.09
CA ASP A 57 -8.17 -7.70 -12.56
C ASP A 57 -7.46 -6.43 -13.08
N HIS A 58 -6.28 -6.15 -12.54
CA HIS A 58 -5.44 -5.02 -12.91
C HIS A 58 -3.98 -5.45 -13.10
N PRO A 59 -3.63 -6.12 -14.22
CA PRO A 59 -2.27 -6.64 -14.44
C PRO A 59 -1.21 -5.53 -14.53
N ASP A 60 -1.62 -4.32 -14.89
CA ASP A 60 -0.78 -3.13 -14.92
C ASP A 60 -0.82 -2.35 -13.59
N SER A 61 -1.31 -2.95 -12.49
CA SER A 61 -1.50 -2.25 -11.23
C SER A 61 -0.16 -1.71 -10.71
N PRO A 62 -0.02 -0.38 -10.62
CA PRO A 62 1.28 0.26 -10.43
C PRO A 62 1.58 0.44 -8.93
N PHE A 63 1.85 -0.65 -8.21
CA PHE A 63 2.35 -0.53 -6.83
C PHE A 63 3.84 -0.22 -6.83
N ASP A 64 4.24 0.84 -6.14
CA ASP A 64 5.64 1.24 -6.00
C ASP A 64 6.33 0.47 -4.85
N ILE A 65 5.55 0.14 -3.81
CA ILE A 65 6.03 -0.55 -2.61
C ILE A 65 5.05 -1.68 -2.28
N ILE A 66 5.60 -2.85 -1.95
CA ILE A 66 4.84 -4.00 -1.47
C ILE A 66 5.37 -4.40 -0.10
N LEU A 67 4.51 -4.37 0.91
CA LEU A 67 4.75 -4.86 2.26
C LEU A 67 3.98 -6.16 2.43
N MET A 68 4.68 -7.28 2.58
CA MET A 68 4.06 -8.59 2.81
C MET A 68 4.46 -9.12 4.17
N ASP A 69 3.49 -9.65 4.90
CA ASP A 69 3.79 -10.49 6.05
C ASP A 69 4.57 -11.74 5.59
N ARG A 70 5.61 -12.09 6.36
CA ARG A 70 6.45 -13.27 6.11
C ARG A 70 5.77 -14.57 6.51
N ASN A 71 4.73 -14.48 7.34
CA ASN A 71 3.96 -15.61 7.82
C ASN A 71 2.63 -15.78 7.10
N ALA A 72 2.38 -15.05 6.01
CA ALA A 72 1.25 -15.30 5.12
C ALA A 72 1.30 -16.74 4.59
N SER A 73 0.60 -17.63 5.29
CA SER A 73 0.58 -19.08 5.11
C SER A 73 -0.75 -19.56 4.57
#